data_AF-A0A812GI44-F1
#
_entry.id   AF-A0A812GI44-F1
#
_cell.length_a   1.000
_cell.length_b   1.000
_cell.length_c   1.000
_cell.angle_alpha   90.00
_cell.angle_beta   90.00
_cell.angle_gamma   90.00
#
_symmetry.space_group_name_H-M   'P 1'
#
loop_
_entity.id
_entity.type
_entity.pdbx_description
1 polymer ?
#
loop_
_entity_poly.entity_id
_entity_poly.type
_entity_poly.pdbx_seq_one_letter_code
_entity_poly.pdbx_strand_id
1 'polypeptide(L)'
;MKTVEKSRLLTGMLVVPEYRRTGVGGALLEHCTSKVFNDGDYCFAFSHLENYYAQHGFKTIESTELPNSLKMAYLRYVESGKDLIPMQFITSHTSKGVVL
;
A
#
# COMPACT_ATOMS: atom_id res chain seq x y z
N MET A 1 -1.30 -10.62 1.28
CA MET A 1 -0.19 -10.18 0.42
C MET A 1 0.04 -11.22 -0.66
N LYS A 2 0.24 -10.81 -1.91
CA LYS A 2 0.63 -11.68 -3.02
C LYS A 2 2.12 -11.50 -3.28
N THR A 3 2.87 -12.60 -3.33
CA THR A 3 4.26 -12.57 -3.79
C THR A 3 4.29 -12.54 -5.32
N VAL A 4 5.04 -11.59 -5.88
CA VAL A 4 5.32 -11.45 -7.31
C VAL A 4 6.83 -11.41 -7.46
N GLU A 5 7.42 -12.53 -7.90
CA GLU A 5 8.87 -12.75 -7.87
C GLU A 5 9.45 -12.50 -6.47
N LYS A 6 10.25 -11.44 -6.30
CA LYS A 6 10.87 -11.04 -5.04
C LYS A 6 10.09 -9.94 -4.30
N SER A 7 9.02 -9.43 -4.91
CA SER A 7 8.22 -8.32 -4.38
C SER A 7 6.92 -8.82 -3.77
N ARG A 8 6.33 -8.04 -2.89
CA ARG A 8 5.05 -8.34 -2.24
C ARG A 8 4.04 -7.23 -2.56
N LEU A 9 2.86 -7.62 -3.02
CA LEU A 9 1.79 -6.74 -3.46
C LEU A 9 0.54 -6.93 -2.60
N LEU A 10 0.00 -5.84 -2.07
CA LEU A 10 -1.34 -5.79 -1.50
C LEU A 10 -2.35 -5.72 -2.65
N THR A 11 -3.11 -6.80 -2.85
CA THR A 11 -4.03 -6.95 -3.99
C THR A 11 -5.47 -6.54 -3.69
N GLY A 12 -5.78 -6.20 -2.43
CA GLY A 12 -7.11 -5.73 -2.06
C GLY A 12 -7.27 -5.56 -0.55
N MET A 13 -7.97 -4.49 -0.18
CA MET A 13 -8.58 -4.31 1.12
C MET A 13 -10.01 -3.82 0.89
N LEU A 14 -10.94 -4.39 1.65
CA LEU A 14 -12.35 -4.07 1.53
C LEU A 14 -12.95 -3.89 2.91
N VAL A 15 -13.66 -2.78 3.08
CA VAL A 15 -14.62 -2.62 4.16
C VAL A 15 -16.00 -2.68 3.51
N VAL A 16 -16.83 -3.61 3.98
CA VAL A 16 -18.21 -3.76 3.51
C VAL A 16 -19.00 -2.46 3.78
N PRO A 17 -19.93 -2.06 2.89
CA PRO A 17 -20.57 -0.74 2.92
C PRO A 17 -21.09 -0.30 4.30
N GLU A 18 -21.67 -1.24 5.05
CA GLU A 18 -22.30 -1.05 6.35
C GLU A 18 -21.31 -0.59 7.43
N TYR A 19 -20.01 -0.89 7.26
CA TYR A 19 -18.95 -0.56 8.21
C TYR A 19 -17.98 0.49 7.69
N ARG A 20 -18.23 1.10 6.52
CA ARG A 20 -17.38 2.19 6.03
C ARG A 20 -17.49 3.41 6.93
N ARG A 21 -16.42 4.19 7.02
CA ARG A 21 -16.33 5.41 7.86
C ARG A 21 -16.54 5.19 9.37
N THR A 22 -16.49 3.94 9.84
CA THR A 22 -16.53 3.58 11.27
C THR A 22 -15.15 3.48 11.92
N GLY A 23 -14.07 3.64 11.13
CA GLY A 23 -12.68 3.45 11.57
C GLY A 23 -12.12 2.03 11.36
N VAL A 24 -12.97 1.04 11.02
CA VAL A 24 -12.52 -0.36 10.82
C VAL A 24 -11.41 -0.50 9.78
N GLY A 25 -11.48 0.24 8.67
CA GLY A 25 -10.44 0.21 7.66
C GLY A 25 -9.09 0.74 8.17
N GLY A 26 -9.11 1.80 8.97
CA GLY A 26 -7.91 2.38 9.57
C GLY A 26 -7.30 1.43 10.60
N ALA A 27 -8.13 0.84 11.47
CA ALA A 27 -7.68 -0.15 12.45
C ALA A 27 -7.07 -1.40 11.78
N LEU A 28 -7.65 -1.86 10.67
CA LEU A 28 -7.08 -2.94 9.87
C LEU A 28 -5.71 -2.54 9.30
N LEU A 29 -5.59 -1.34 8.77
CA LEU A 29 -4.33 -0.82 8.24
C LEU A 29 -3.26 -0.65 9.32
N GLU A 30 -3.60 -0.12 10.48
CA GLU A 30 -2.69 -0.02 11.64
C GLU A 30 -2.16 -1.39 12.07
N HIS A 31 -3.04 -2.40 12.13
CA HIS A 31 -2.64 -3.77 12.38
C HIS A 31 -1.67 -4.26 11.30
N CYS A 32 -1.99 -4.03 10.03
CA CYS A 32 -1.13 -4.44 8.92
C CYS A 32 0.24 -3.74 8.95
N THR A 33 0.30 -2.43 9.18
CA THR A 33 1.55 -1.67 9.32
C THR A 33 2.44 -2.25 10.42
N SER A 34 1.85 -2.73 11.53
CA SER A 34 2.63 -3.26 12.66
C SER A 34 2.97 -4.75 12.58
N LYS A 35 2.24 -5.55 11.82
CA LYS A 35 2.34 -7.03 11.84
C LYS A 35 2.49 -7.71 10.49
N VAL A 36 2.06 -7.06 9.41
CA VAL A 36 1.93 -7.69 8.10
C VAL A 36 2.90 -7.08 7.10
N PHE A 37 2.95 -5.76 7.02
CA PHE A 37 3.73 -5.05 6.02
C PHE A 37 5.22 -5.08 6.33
N ASN A 38 6.00 -5.24 5.27
CA ASN A 38 7.44 -5.12 5.27
C ASN A 38 7.84 -3.90 4.45
N ASP A 39 9.01 -3.33 4.77
CA ASP A 39 9.62 -2.29 3.94
C ASP A 39 9.70 -2.75 2.49
N GLY A 40 9.24 -1.90 1.58
CA GLY A 40 9.19 -2.21 0.16
C GLY A 40 8.00 -3.07 -0.28
N ASP A 41 6.99 -3.30 0.56
CA ASP A 41 5.69 -3.79 0.09
C ASP A 41 5.01 -2.76 -0.82
N TYR A 42 4.27 -3.22 -1.83
CA TYR A 42 3.61 -2.35 -2.79
C TYR A 42 2.09 -2.46 -2.74
N CYS A 43 1.39 -1.42 -3.20
CA CYS A 43 -0.01 -1.49 -3.59
C CYS A 43 -0.26 -0.64 -4.84
N PHE A 44 -1.33 -0.97 -5.58
CA PHE A 44 -1.88 -0.09 -6.61
C PHE A 44 -3.18 0.47 -6.06
N ALA A 45 -3.12 1.69 -5.53
CA ALA A 45 -4.25 2.35 -4.90
C ALA A 45 -5.02 3.16 -5.95
N PHE A 46 -6.33 3.29 -5.79
CA PHE A 46 -7.05 4.34 -6.51
C PHE A 46 -6.53 5.71 -6.08
N SER A 47 -6.37 6.65 -7.01
CA SER A 47 -5.84 8.00 -6.75
C SER A 47 -6.52 8.69 -5.56
N HIS A 48 -7.85 8.61 -5.46
CA HIS A 48 -8.63 9.21 -4.37
C HIS A 48 -8.37 8.57 -2.98
N LEU A 49 -7.65 7.45 -2.92
CA LEU A 49 -7.22 6.79 -1.69
C LEU A 49 -5.75 7.09 -1.34
N GLU A 50 -5.04 7.91 -2.12
CA GLU A 50 -3.64 8.25 -1.87
C GLU A 50 -3.41 8.72 -0.42
N ASN A 51 -4.14 9.76 0.00
CA ASN A 51 -4.04 10.31 1.35
C ASN A 51 -4.39 9.30 2.44
N TYR A 52 -5.27 8.34 2.13
CA TYR A 52 -5.67 7.30 3.08
C TYR A 52 -4.52 6.32 3.31
N TYR A 53 -3.89 5.82 2.25
CA TYR A 53 -2.72 4.95 2.37
C TYR A 53 -1.48 5.68 2.90
N ALA A 54 -1.31 6.96 2.57
CA ALA A 54 -0.19 7.77 3.03
C ALA A 54 -0.13 7.91 4.56
N GLN A 55 -1.29 8.02 5.22
CA GLN A 55 -1.39 8.05 6.69
C GLN A 55 -0.86 6.76 7.34
N HIS A 56 -0.79 5.66 6.61
CA HIS A 56 -0.34 4.36 7.11
C HIS A 56 1.04 3.96 6.56
N GLY A 57 1.87 4.91 6.12
CA GLY A 57 3.27 4.67 5.74
C GLY A 57 3.50 4.29 4.29
N PHE A 58 2.49 4.36 3.43
CA PHE A 58 2.69 4.26 1.99
C PHE A 58 3.11 5.60 1.39
N LYS A 59 3.92 5.56 0.35
CA LYS A 59 4.32 6.72 -0.43
C LYS A 59 4.04 6.46 -1.89
N THR A 60 3.43 7.42 -2.58
CA THR A 60 3.30 7.39 -4.04
C THR A 60 4.68 7.41 -4.68
N ILE A 61 4.88 6.52 -5.65
CA ILE A 61 6.13 6.36 -6.39
C ILE A 61 5.87 6.50 -7.88
N GLU A 62 6.90 6.79 -8.65
CA GLU A 62 6.80 6.76 -10.10
C GLU A 62 6.73 5.32 -10.62
N SER A 63 6.03 5.11 -11.75
CA SER A 63 5.93 3.77 -12.35
C SER A 63 7.28 3.19 -12.80
N THR A 64 8.29 4.06 -12.99
CA THR A 64 9.68 3.69 -13.29
C THR A 64 10.42 3.12 -12.08
N GLU A 65 9.94 3.37 -10.86
CA GLU A 65 10.53 2.87 -9.61
C GLU A 65 9.99 1.48 -9.24
N LEU A 66 8.95 1.00 -9.93
CA LEU A 66 8.42 -0.34 -9.74
C LEU A 66 9.40 -1.42 -10.24
N PRO A 67 9.51 -2.55 -9.52
CA PRO A 67 10.10 -3.77 -10.05
C PRO A 67 9.42 -4.16 -11.38
N ASN A 68 10.19 -4.65 -12.36
CA ASN A 68 9.69 -4.93 -13.71
C ASN A 68 8.40 -5.78 -13.73
N SER A 69 8.33 -6.83 -12.90
CA SER A 69 7.15 -7.70 -12.81
C SER A 69 5.91 -6.98 -12.27
N LEU A 70 6.07 -6.04 -11.33
CA LEU A 70 4.99 -5.19 -10.84
C LEU A 70 4.64 -4.08 -11.84
N LYS A 71 5.63 -3.48 -12.51
CA LYS A 71 5.41 -2.47 -13.55
C LYS A 71 4.52 -3.00 -14.67
N MET A 72 4.78 -4.20 -15.17
CA MET A 72 3.95 -4.81 -16.21
C MET A 72 2.52 -5.10 -15.72
N ALA A 73 2.34 -5.46 -14.44
CA ALA A 73 1.01 -5.64 -13.86
C ALA A 73 0.27 -4.30 -13.70
N TYR A 74 0.96 -3.27 -13.23
CA TYR A 74 0.45 -1.91 -13.10
C TYR A 74 -0.02 -1.35 -14.44
N LEU A 75 0.82 -1.42 -15.48
CA LEU A 75 0.52 -0.92 -16.83
C LEU A 75 -0.78 -1.53 -17.39
N ARG A 76 -0.97 -2.85 -17.25
CA ARG A 76 -2.23 -3.49 -17.68
C ARG A 76 -3.47 -2.93 -16.98
N TYR A 77 -3.37 -2.55 -15.70
CA TYR A 77 -4.50 -1.97 -14.99
C TYR A 77 -4.79 -0.55 -15.44
N VAL A 78 -3.78 0.30 -15.61
CA VAL A 78 -3.99 1.69 -16.04
C VAL A 78 -4.40 1.79 -17.52
N GLU A 79 -3.86 0.93 -18.39
CA GLU A 79 -4.29 0.81 -19.79
C GLU A 79 -5.76 0.37 -19.90
N SER A 80 -6.29 -0.34 -18.90
CA SER A 80 -7.72 -0.68 -18.82
C SER A 80 -8.61 0.47 -18.31
N GLY A 81 -8.05 1.67 -18.15
CA GLY A 81 -8.77 2.88 -17.75
C GLY A 81 -8.95 3.04 -16.24
N LYS A 82 -8.27 2.24 -15.42
CA LYS A 82 -8.32 2.40 -13.96
C LYS A 82 -7.42 3.53 -13.52
N ASP A 83 -7.96 4.43 -12.71
CA ASP A 83 -7.23 5.53 -12.08
C ASP A 83 -6.45 5.03 -10.84
N LEU A 84 -5.40 4.25 -11.11
CA LEU A 84 -4.52 3.69 -10.09
C LEU A 84 -3.17 4.41 -10.08
N ILE A 85 -2.63 4.58 -8.88
CA ILE A 85 -1.27 5.03 -8.63
C ILE A 85 -0.48 3.92 -7.93
N PRO A 86 0.82 3.74 -8.23
CA PRO A 86 1.65 2.82 -7.49
C PRO A 86 2.14 3.49 -6.21
N MET A 87 2.01 2.77 -5.10
CA MET A 87 2.53 3.21 -3.81
C MET A 87 3.41 2.11 -3.20
N GLN A 88 4.42 2.54 -2.43
CA GLN A 88 5.34 1.67 -1.70
C GLN A 88 5.24 1.95 -0.20
N PHE A 89 5.16 0.91 0.61
CA PHE A 89 5.23 1.01 2.06
C PHE A 89 6.68 1.27 2.48
N ILE A 90 6.89 2.38 3.18
CA ILE A 90 8.20 2.78 3.71
C ILE A 90 8.13 2.67 5.23
N THR A 91 8.96 1.80 5.78
CA THR A 91 9.11 1.72 7.23
C THR A 91 9.75 3.02 7.72
N SER A 92 8.99 3.78 8.50
CA SER A 92 9.60 4.84 9.30
C SER A 92 10.45 4.13 10.34
N HIS A 93 11.78 4.14 10.17
CA HIS A 93 12.69 3.78 11.25
C HIS A 93 12.55 4.81 12.36
N THR A 94 11.49 4.72 13.16
CA THR A 94 11.48 5.39 14.44
C THR A 94 12.44 4.58 15.31
N SER A 95 13.69 5.05 15.39
CA SER A 95 14.57 4.70 16.50
C SER A 95 13.74 4.85 17.77
N LYS A 96 13.32 3.74 18.38
CA LYS A 96 12.76 3.77 19.73
C LYS A 96 13.83 4.45 20.56
N GLY A 97 13.60 5.71 20.92
CA GLY A 97 14.46 6.43 21.84
C GLY A 97 14.63 5.55 23.06
N VAL A 98 15.88 5.15 23.32
CA VAL A 98 16.30 4.67 24.63
C VAL A 98 15.99 5.82 25.57
N VAL A 99 14.90 5.70 26.33
CA VAL A 99 14.70 6.51 27.52
C VAL A 99 15.60 5.87 28.57
N LEU A 100 16.73 6.56 28.84
CA LEU A 100 17.60 6.30 29.98
C LEU A 100 16.86 6.57 31.29
#